data_AF-A0A6A5KRX2-F1
#
_entry.id   AF-A0A6A5KRX2-F1
#
_cell.length_a   1.000
_cell.length_b   1.000
_cell.length_c   1.000
_cell.angle_alpha   90.00
_cell.angle_beta   90.00
_cell.angle_gamma   90.00
#
_symmetry.space_group_name_H-M   'P 1'
#
loop_
_entity.id
_entity.type
_entity.pdbx_description
1 polymer ?
#
loop_
_entity_poly.entity_id
_entity_poly.type
_entity_poly.pdbx_seq_one_letter_code
_entity_poly.pdbx_strand_id
1 'polypeptide(L)'
;MADLSKYLTTSEQASNRNESPPFANHRALISNHKPNPTTMDSLKRARVLKAEITTNISVLTPQDEKPTPTRPNPDQDAEDLTIQTLRRDKNQTWTTIATHLNASRLKRGEPASLDPSAVYSRYLLSTPRIASPVSEIGFHPKDYVHLRHPNQTAMSLSKAGKKRVKNYDNATELRANLRQRAEDLEEVVVGERGVEMVEQLVLAVGKVERNFWILVADELERSTTRLYDPEELAALYHSI
;
A
#
# COMPACT_ATOMS: atom_id res chain seq x y z
N MET A 1 -14.94 47.94 31.30
CA MET A 1 -15.91 46.84 31.47
C MET A 1 -16.69 46.75 30.17
N ALA A 2 -16.34 45.80 29.29
CA ALA A 2 -16.94 45.64 27.98
C ALA A 2 -17.52 44.23 27.84
N ASP A 3 -18.75 44.20 27.32
CA ASP A 3 -19.69 43.08 27.23
C ASP A 3 -19.13 41.81 26.57
N LEU A 4 -19.27 40.68 27.28
CA LEU A 4 -19.07 39.32 26.80
C LEU A 4 -20.42 38.60 26.67
N SER A 5 -21.28 39.04 25.76
CA SER A 5 -22.41 38.23 25.33
C SER A 5 -22.65 38.43 23.84
N LYS A 6 -22.34 37.40 23.04
CA LYS A 6 -22.88 37.11 21.70
C LYS A 6 -21.97 36.10 21.01
N TYR A 7 -22.12 34.82 21.32
CA TYR A 7 -22.01 33.76 20.31
C TYR A 7 -22.98 32.63 20.67
N LEU A 8 -24.18 32.74 20.09
CA LEU A 8 -25.16 31.68 19.97
C LEU A 8 -24.56 30.56 19.11
N THR A 9 -24.50 29.35 19.65
CA THR A 9 -24.14 28.13 18.91
C THR A 9 -25.43 27.38 18.58
N THR A 10 -25.88 27.48 17.33
CA THR A 10 -27.01 26.71 16.81
C THR A 10 -26.48 25.35 16.35
N SER A 11 -26.73 24.30 17.14
CA SER A 11 -26.44 22.91 16.77
C SER A 11 -27.64 22.32 16.02
N GLU A 12 -27.58 22.36 14.69
CA GLU A 12 -28.53 21.71 13.79
C GLU A 12 -27.99 20.32 13.43
N GLN A 13 -28.42 19.28 14.16
CA GLN A 13 -28.17 17.88 13.79
C GLN A 13 -29.45 17.30 13.18
N ALA A 14 -29.50 17.29 11.85
CA ALA A 14 -30.51 16.57 11.08
C ALA A 14 -30.25 15.05 11.19
N SER A 15 -31.12 14.37 11.93
CA SER A 15 -31.20 12.92 12.03
C SER A 15 -31.87 12.37 10.77
N ASN A 16 -31.06 11.93 9.80
CA ASN A 16 -31.54 11.29 8.57
C ASN A 16 -31.72 9.79 8.83
N ARG A 17 -32.93 9.39 9.25
CA ARG A 17 -33.29 7.98 9.48
C ARG A 17 -33.62 7.33 8.14
N ASN A 18 -32.75 6.39 7.74
CA ASN A 18 -32.97 5.43 6.67
C ASN A 18 -34.17 4.53 6.99
N GLU A 19 -35.32 4.82 6.39
CA GLU A 19 -36.46 3.89 6.37
C GLU A 19 -36.17 2.79 5.34
N SER A 20 -35.90 1.58 5.83
CA SER A 20 -35.85 0.38 5.00
C SER A 20 -37.27 -0.07 4.69
N PRO A 21 -37.66 -0.29 3.42
CA PRO A 21 -38.98 -0.81 3.11
C PRO A 21 -39.11 -2.29 3.56
N PRO A 22 -40.28 -2.70 4.07
CA PRO A 22 -40.54 -4.07 4.49
C PRO A 22 -40.62 -5.01 3.28
N PHE A 23 -39.81 -6.06 3.28
CA PHE A 23 -39.88 -7.16 2.32
C PHE A 23 -41.22 -7.89 2.47
N ALA A 24 -42.14 -7.63 1.54
CA ALA A 24 -43.39 -8.35 1.39
C ALA A 24 -43.12 -9.78 0.89
N ASN A 25 -43.34 -10.76 1.76
CA ASN A 25 -43.34 -12.19 1.45
C ASN A 25 -44.57 -12.56 0.61
N HIS A 26 -44.49 -12.43 -0.71
CA HIS A 26 -45.46 -13.04 -1.61
C HIS A 26 -45.12 -14.52 -1.84
N ARG A 27 -45.59 -15.38 -0.92
CA ARG A 27 -45.66 -16.83 -1.10
C ARG A 27 -46.82 -17.17 -2.04
N ALA A 28 -46.60 -17.05 -3.34
CA ALA A 28 -47.54 -17.54 -4.35
C ALA A 28 -47.38 -19.07 -4.50
N LEU A 29 -48.37 -19.82 -4.01
CA LEU A 29 -48.60 -21.22 -4.35
C LEU A 29 -49.04 -21.29 -5.82
N ILE A 30 -48.08 -21.43 -6.75
CA ILE A 30 -48.38 -21.79 -8.13
C ILE A 30 -48.11 -23.29 -8.27
N SER A 31 -49.17 -24.05 -7.97
CA SER A 31 -49.38 -25.37 -8.56
C SER A 31 -49.51 -25.20 -10.06
N ASN A 32 -48.48 -25.60 -10.81
CA ASN A 32 -48.57 -25.79 -12.26
C ASN A 32 -47.84 -27.08 -12.60
N HIS A 33 -48.60 -28.17 -12.65
CA HIS A 33 -48.20 -29.40 -13.32
C HIS A 33 -47.84 -29.05 -14.78
N LYS A 34 -46.55 -28.92 -15.08
CA LYS A 34 -46.08 -28.90 -16.46
C LYS A 34 -46.06 -30.35 -16.98
N PRO A 35 -46.69 -30.65 -18.13
CA PRO A 35 -46.47 -31.92 -18.80
C PRO A 35 -45.00 -32.02 -19.18
N ASN A 36 -44.36 -33.15 -18.86
CA ASN A 36 -42.97 -33.43 -19.19
C ASN A 36 -42.76 -33.20 -20.70
N PRO A 37 -42.04 -32.14 -21.13
CA PRO A 37 -41.63 -32.05 -22.51
C PRO A 37 -40.66 -33.21 -22.74
N THR A 38 -40.94 -34.03 -23.74
CA THR A 38 -40.00 -34.99 -24.29
C THR A 38 -38.61 -34.33 -24.35
N THR A 39 -37.59 -35.00 -23.81
CA THR A 39 -36.23 -34.44 -23.60
C THR A 39 -35.66 -33.75 -24.83
N MET A 40 -36.01 -34.23 -26.03
CA MET A 40 -35.60 -33.64 -27.31
C MET A 40 -36.23 -32.27 -27.60
N ASP A 41 -37.48 -32.03 -27.22
CA ASP A 41 -38.14 -30.73 -27.45
C ASP A 41 -37.67 -29.65 -26.47
N SER A 42 -37.22 -30.06 -25.28
CA SER A 42 -36.57 -29.14 -24.34
C SER A 42 -35.22 -28.63 -24.88
N LEU A 43 -34.43 -29.52 -25.49
CA LEU A 43 -33.14 -29.18 -26.10
C LEU A 43 -33.31 -28.31 -27.34
N LYS A 44 -34.30 -28.61 -28.20
CA LYS A 44 -34.60 -27.77 -29.36
C LYS A 44 -35.02 -26.36 -28.93
N ARG A 45 -35.91 -26.24 -27.94
CA ARG A 45 -36.30 -24.93 -27.39
C ARG A 45 -35.13 -24.17 -26.76
N ALA A 46 -34.25 -24.86 -26.02
CA ALA A 46 -33.05 -24.23 -25.46
C ALA A 46 -32.09 -23.72 -26.53
N ARG A 47 -31.92 -24.46 -27.64
CA ARG A 47 -31.09 -24.02 -28.78
C ARG A 47 -31.68 -22.80 -29.49
N VAL A 48 -33.00 -22.78 -29.69
CA VAL A 48 -33.70 -21.62 -30.28
C VAL A 48 -33.58 -20.40 -29.37
N LEU A 49 -33.84 -20.54 -28.06
CA LEU A 49 -33.67 -19.45 -27.09
C LEU A 49 -32.23 -18.93 -27.04
N LYS A 50 -31.23 -19.82 -27.12
CA LYS A 50 -29.82 -19.40 -27.14
C LYS A 50 -29.49 -18.60 -28.39
N ALA A 51 -30.03 -18.97 -29.56
CA ALA A 51 -29.84 -18.24 -30.80
C ALA A 51 -30.54 -16.86 -30.76
N GLU A 52 -31.73 -16.78 -30.18
CA GLU A 52 -32.49 -15.54 -30.03
C GLU A 52 -31.83 -14.57 -29.02
N ILE A 53 -31.23 -15.10 -27.96
CA ILE A 53 -30.45 -14.34 -26.97
C ILE A 53 -29.19 -13.74 -27.63
N THR A 54 -28.53 -14.46 -28.54
CA THR A 54 -27.34 -13.94 -29.22
C THR A 54 -27.65 -12.79 -30.19
N THR A 55 -28.86 -12.71 -30.73
CA THR A 55 -29.22 -11.65 -31.69
C THR A 55 -29.86 -10.42 -31.03
N ASN A 56 -30.54 -10.57 -29.89
CA ASN A 56 -31.27 -9.47 -29.25
C ASN A 56 -30.52 -8.76 -28.11
N ILE A 57 -29.39 -9.29 -27.62
CA ILE A 57 -28.65 -8.64 -26.53
C ILE A 57 -27.60 -7.68 -27.09
N SER A 58 -28.05 -6.48 -27.43
CA SER A 58 -27.20 -5.29 -27.65
C SER A 58 -26.35 -4.90 -26.41
N VAL A 59 -26.61 -5.54 -25.26
CA VAL A 59 -25.92 -5.32 -23.97
C VAL A 59 -24.64 -6.17 -23.82
N LEU A 60 -24.37 -7.11 -24.74
CA LEU A 60 -23.18 -7.99 -24.71
C LEU A 60 -22.22 -7.72 -25.86
N THR A 61 -22.35 -6.59 -26.57
CA THR A 61 -21.18 -6.07 -27.26
C THR A 61 -20.12 -5.83 -26.19
N PRO A 62 -18.92 -6.46 -26.27
CA PRO A 62 -17.81 -6.04 -25.43
C PRO A 62 -17.64 -4.57 -25.73
N GLN A 63 -18.03 -3.72 -24.78
CA GLN A 63 -17.85 -2.30 -24.89
C GLN A 63 -16.35 -2.14 -25.13
N ASP A 64 -15.98 -1.71 -26.35
CA ASP A 64 -14.59 -1.56 -26.80
C ASP A 64 -13.77 -1.17 -25.59
N GLU A 65 -12.86 -2.07 -25.18
CA GLU A 65 -12.13 -1.99 -23.93
C GLU A 65 -11.69 -0.55 -23.74
N LYS A 66 -12.44 0.23 -22.94
CA LYS A 66 -12.05 1.61 -22.67
C LYS A 66 -10.67 1.44 -22.08
N PRO A 67 -9.61 1.90 -22.77
CA PRO A 67 -8.26 1.65 -22.30
C PRO A 67 -8.25 2.11 -20.86
N THR A 68 -8.02 1.16 -19.95
CA THR A 68 -7.94 1.45 -18.52
C THR A 68 -7.09 2.69 -18.43
N PRO A 69 -7.58 3.82 -17.86
CA PRO A 69 -6.89 5.10 -17.98
C PRO A 69 -5.49 4.90 -17.43
N THR A 70 -4.54 4.72 -18.34
CA THR A 70 -3.13 4.60 -18.02
C THR A 70 -2.83 5.93 -17.39
N ARG A 71 -2.54 5.91 -16.08
CA ARG A 71 -2.24 7.14 -15.34
C ARG A 71 -1.17 7.87 -16.16
N PRO A 72 -1.44 9.11 -16.60
CA PRO A 72 -0.44 9.88 -17.31
C PRO A 72 0.85 9.82 -16.50
N ASN A 73 1.96 9.51 -17.17
CA ASN A 73 3.23 9.44 -16.47
C ASN A 73 3.49 10.83 -15.88
N PRO A 74 3.63 11.00 -14.55
CA PRO A 74 3.82 12.32 -13.94
C PRO A 74 5.04 13.07 -14.50
N ASP A 75 6.00 12.34 -15.09
CA ASP A 75 7.17 12.93 -15.75
C ASP A 75 6.86 13.68 -17.06
N GLN A 76 5.66 13.52 -17.64
CA GLN A 76 5.28 14.17 -18.90
C GLN A 76 4.67 15.57 -18.72
N ASP A 77 4.20 15.90 -17.52
CA ASP A 77 3.56 17.19 -17.28
C ASP A 77 4.62 18.28 -16.99
N ALA A 78 4.85 19.16 -17.97
CA ALA A 78 5.81 20.27 -17.83
C ALA A 78 5.52 21.16 -16.61
N GLU A 79 4.25 21.30 -16.23
CA GLU A 79 3.86 22.03 -15.02
C GLU A 79 4.33 21.34 -13.74
N ASP A 80 4.31 20.01 -13.66
CA ASP A 80 4.73 19.27 -12.47
C ASP A 80 6.25 19.41 -12.24
N LEU A 81 7.05 19.40 -13.31
CA LEU A 81 8.48 19.70 -13.25
C LEU A 81 8.74 21.11 -12.73
N THR A 82 7.95 22.11 -13.17
CA THR A 82 8.08 23.47 -12.65
C THR A 82 7.68 23.57 -11.18
N ILE A 83 6.67 22.81 -10.72
CA ILE A 83 6.30 22.76 -9.30
C ILE A 83 7.45 22.17 -8.47
N GLN A 84 8.07 21.07 -8.95
CA GLN A 84 9.17 20.43 -8.25
C GLN A 84 10.41 21.34 -8.12
N THR A 85 10.81 22.02 -9.20
CA THR A 85 11.96 22.94 -9.20
C THR A 85 11.72 24.15 -8.30
N LEU A 86 10.56 24.80 -8.39
CA LEU A 86 10.22 25.94 -7.54
C LEU A 86 10.14 25.56 -6.06
N ARG A 87 9.69 24.34 -5.76
CA ARG A 87 9.59 23.86 -4.38
C ARG A 87 10.93 23.40 -3.82
N ARG A 88 11.66 22.53 -4.51
CA ARG A 88 12.90 21.92 -4.01
C ARG A 88 14.08 22.89 -4.07
N ASP A 89 14.23 23.61 -5.17
CA ASP A 89 15.43 24.43 -5.41
C ASP A 89 15.27 25.83 -4.82
N LYS A 90 14.08 26.42 -4.96
CA LYS A 90 13.80 27.81 -4.56
C LYS A 90 13.03 27.93 -3.24
N ASN A 91 12.58 26.83 -2.65
CA ASN A 91 11.79 26.81 -1.41
C ASN A 91 10.58 27.77 -1.41
N GLN A 92 9.94 27.97 -2.56
CA GLN A 92 8.80 28.89 -2.66
C GLN A 92 7.56 28.35 -1.94
N THR A 93 6.71 29.27 -1.47
CA THR A 93 5.41 28.93 -0.88
C THR A 93 4.43 28.46 -1.95
N TRP A 94 3.47 27.59 -1.60
CA TRP A 94 2.47 27.08 -2.54
C TRP A 94 1.66 28.18 -3.22
N THR A 95 1.36 29.26 -2.49
CA THR A 95 0.67 30.44 -3.01
C THR A 95 1.48 31.12 -4.11
N THR A 96 2.79 31.32 -3.91
CA THR A 96 3.69 31.91 -4.92
C THR A 96 3.83 31.03 -6.15
N ILE A 97 3.87 29.71 -5.97
CA ILE A 97 3.95 28.77 -7.09
C ILE A 97 2.65 28.82 -7.91
N ALA A 98 1.49 28.85 -7.26
CA ALA A 98 0.20 28.94 -7.92
C ALA A 98 0.08 30.24 -8.75
N THR A 99 0.49 31.39 -8.21
CA THR A 99 0.48 32.65 -8.97
C THR A 99 1.42 32.61 -10.17
N HIS A 100 2.61 32.02 -10.02
CA HIS A 100 3.57 31.85 -11.12
C HIS A 100 3.02 30.95 -12.25
N LEU A 101 2.37 29.84 -11.90
CA LEU A 101 1.77 28.93 -12.89
C LEU A 101 0.56 29.56 -13.58
N ASN A 102 -0.31 30.23 -12.83
CA ASN A 102 -1.45 30.94 -13.41
C ASN A 102 -1.01 32.07 -14.34
N ALA A 103 0.06 32.80 -14.01
CA ALA A 103 0.65 33.80 -14.91
C ALA A 103 1.16 33.16 -16.21
N SER A 104 1.77 31.98 -16.13
CA SER A 104 2.20 31.22 -17.31
C SER A 104 1.01 30.72 -18.15
N ARG A 105 -0.07 30.26 -17.50
CA ARG A 105 -1.32 29.85 -18.16
C ARG A 105 -2.01 31.00 -18.88
N LEU A 106 -2.09 32.16 -18.25
CA LEU A 106 -2.65 33.37 -18.86
C LEU A 106 -1.89 33.78 -20.13
N LYS A 107 -0.56 33.63 -20.14
CA LYS A 107 0.26 33.87 -21.34
C LYS A 107 -0.03 32.87 -22.48
N ARG A 108 -0.49 31.65 -22.16
CA ARG A 108 -0.92 30.64 -23.14
C ARG A 108 -2.38 30.81 -23.58
N GLY A 109 -3.14 31.71 -22.95
CA GLY A 109 -4.58 31.86 -23.18
C GLY A 109 -5.44 30.84 -22.43
N GLU A 110 -4.88 30.17 -21.41
CA GLU A 110 -5.60 29.24 -20.55
C GLU A 110 -6.14 29.96 -19.29
N PRO A 111 -7.26 29.50 -18.70
CA PRO A 111 -7.80 30.09 -17.49
C PRO A 111 -6.88 29.83 -16.28
N ALA A 112 -6.78 30.82 -15.40
CA ALA A 112 -6.05 30.77 -14.13
C ALA A 112 -6.78 29.91 -13.07
N SER A 113 -6.82 28.59 -13.29
CA SER A 113 -7.57 27.64 -12.47
C SER A 113 -6.77 26.98 -11.34
N LEU A 114 -5.46 27.22 -11.23
CA LEU A 114 -4.64 26.59 -10.20
C LEU A 114 -4.73 27.34 -8.87
N ASP A 115 -5.31 26.67 -7.87
CA ASP A 115 -5.27 27.09 -6.48
C ASP A 115 -4.03 26.50 -5.76
N PRO A 116 -3.45 27.15 -4.73
CA PRO A 116 -2.42 26.56 -3.87
C PRO A 116 -2.67 25.11 -3.44
N SER A 117 -3.92 24.73 -3.14
CA SER A 117 -4.26 23.34 -2.79
C SER A 117 -4.08 22.36 -3.96
N ALA A 118 -4.44 22.80 -5.18
CA ALA A 118 -4.25 22.01 -6.39
C ALA A 118 -2.76 21.81 -6.69
N VAL A 119 -1.95 22.85 -6.51
CA VAL A 119 -0.48 22.77 -6.67
C VAL A 119 0.13 21.79 -5.68
N TYR A 120 -0.27 21.84 -4.40
CA TYR A 120 0.19 20.89 -3.39
C TYR A 120 -0.17 19.44 -3.73
N SER A 121 -1.40 19.22 -4.18
CA SER A 121 -1.87 17.88 -4.58
C SER A 121 -1.06 17.32 -5.75
N ARG A 122 -0.78 18.16 -6.76
CA ARG A 122 0.09 17.78 -7.89
C ARG A 122 1.52 17.51 -7.47
N TYR A 123 2.07 18.30 -6.54
CA TYR A 123 3.39 18.04 -5.97
C TYR A 123 3.44 16.66 -5.32
N LEU A 124 2.48 16.31 -4.46
CA LEU A 124 2.45 14.99 -3.81
C LEU A 124 2.28 13.83 -4.80
N LEU A 125 1.50 14.01 -5.86
CA LEU A 125 1.29 13.00 -6.88
C LEU A 125 2.52 12.83 -7.80
N SER A 126 3.23 13.92 -8.07
CA SER A 126 4.44 13.93 -8.90
C SER A 126 5.71 13.57 -8.14
N THR A 127 5.75 13.75 -6.81
CA THR A 127 6.84 13.19 -6.03
C THR A 127 6.80 11.67 -6.22
N PRO A 128 7.89 11.04 -6.72
CA PRO A 128 7.94 9.58 -6.74
C PRO A 128 7.58 9.12 -5.34
N ARG A 129 6.72 8.11 -5.19
CA ARG A 129 6.51 7.50 -3.87
C ARG A 129 7.87 6.93 -3.48
N ILE A 130 8.65 7.68 -2.70
CA ILE A 130 10.02 7.34 -2.30
C ILE A 130 9.92 6.17 -1.33
N ALA A 131 9.74 4.99 -1.90
CA ALA A 131 10.54 3.84 -1.58
C ALA A 131 11.33 3.50 -2.85
N SER A 132 12.04 4.49 -3.41
CA SER A 132 13.26 4.11 -4.12
C SER A 132 14.14 3.56 -3.01
N PRO A 133 14.50 2.27 -3.00
CA PRO A 133 15.55 1.82 -2.09
C PRO A 133 16.72 2.78 -2.32
N VAL A 134 17.27 3.32 -1.23
CA VAL A 134 18.55 4.02 -1.30
C VAL A 134 19.45 3.07 -2.07
N SER A 135 19.80 3.42 -3.31
CA SER A 135 20.66 2.58 -4.10
C SER A 135 21.99 2.58 -3.37
N GLU A 136 22.23 1.53 -2.59
CA GLU A 136 23.56 1.23 -2.09
C GLU A 136 24.49 1.33 -3.31
N ILE A 137 25.53 2.16 -3.22
CA ILE A 137 26.45 2.39 -4.33
C ILE A 137 27.02 1.02 -4.72
N GLY A 138 26.67 0.54 -5.92
CA GLY A 138 27.02 -0.80 -6.42
C GLY A 138 25.90 -1.85 -6.40
N PHE A 139 24.70 -1.53 -5.92
CA PHE A 139 23.57 -2.46 -5.93
C PHE A 139 22.64 -2.21 -7.12
N HIS A 140 22.90 -2.85 -8.26
CA HIS A 140 21.93 -2.92 -9.35
C HIS A 140 21.01 -4.12 -9.16
N PRO A 141 19.67 -3.95 -9.07
CA PRO A 141 18.75 -5.07 -8.88
C PRO A 141 18.87 -6.18 -9.94
N LYS A 142 19.33 -5.83 -11.15
CA LYS A 142 19.60 -6.77 -12.25
C LYS A 142 20.73 -7.75 -11.90
N ASP A 143 21.74 -7.28 -11.20
CA ASP A 143 22.91 -8.07 -10.82
C ASP A 143 22.54 -9.16 -9.81
N TYR A 144 21.43 -9.01 -9.10
CA TYR A 144 20.94 -9.98 -8.10
C TYR A 144 19.73 -10.79 -8.58
N VAL A 145 19.32 -10.67 -9.86
CA VAL A 145 18.20 -11.45 -10.42
C VAL A 145 18.51 -12.95 -10.41
N HIS A 146 19.77 -13.31 -10.63
CA HIS A 146 20.21 -14.71 -10.65
C HIS A 146 20.27 -15.35 -9.25
N LEU A 147 20.36 -14.55 -8.19
CA LEU A 147 20.26 -15.03 -6.80
C LEU A 147 18.81 -15.27 -6.36
N ARG A 148 17.82 -14.84 -7.16
CA ARG A 148 16.42 -15.15 -6.90
C ARG A 148 16.15 -16.58 -7.34
N HIS A 149 15.45 -17.34 -6.50
CA HIS A 149 14.97 -18.65 -6.90
C HIS A 149 14.11 -18.52 -8.17
N PRO A 150 14.27 -19.41 -9.16
CA PRO A 150 13.58 -19.32 -10.46
C PRO A 150 12.04 -19.26 -10.31
N ASN A 151 11.51 -19.76 -9.20
CA ASN A 151 10.07 -19.77 -8.90
C ASN A 151 9.56 -18.44 -8.27
N GLN A 152 10.43 -17.48 -7.96
CA GLN A 152 10.08 -16.20 -7.34
C GLN A 152 10.11 -15.01 -8.32
N THR A 153 10.58 -15.21 -9.55
CA THR A 153 10.85 -14.12 -10.52
C THR A 153 9.61 -13.64 -11.28
N ALA A 154 8.45 -14.29 -11.11
CA ALA A 154 7.21 -13.77 -11.66
C ALA A 154 6.72 -12.59 -10.80
N MET A 155 6.91 -11.38 -11.30
CA MET A 155 6.12 -10.20 -10.96
C MET A 155 4.65 -10.37 -11.38
N SER A 156 4.01 -11.44 -10.90
CA SER A 156 2.56 -11.59 -10.96
C SER A 156 1.98 -10.66 -9.90
N LEU A 157 1.63 -9.44 -10.33
CA LEU A 157 0.87 -8.46 -9.54
C LEU A 157 -0.54 -8.94 -9.15
N SER A 158 -0.90 -10.20 -9.41
CA SER A 158 -2.11 -10.85 -8.90
C SER A 158 -1.86 -11.55 -7.55
N LYS A 159 -1.61 -10.77 -6.50
CA LYS A 159 -1.82 -11.22 -5.10
C LYS A 159 -3.29 -11.13 -4.66
N ALA A 160 -4.23 -11.16 -5.60
CA ALA A 160 -5.62 -11.45 -5.29
C ALA A 160 -5.76 -12.96 -5.11
N GLY A 161 -5.66 -13.44 -3.86
CA GLY A 161 -6.04 -14.81 -3.51
C GLY A 161 -4.92 -15.74 -3.08
N LYS A 162 -3.92 -15.25 -2.32
CA LYS A 162 -3.17 -16.17 -1.44
C LYS A 162 -4.17 -16.66 -0.38
N LYS A 163 -4.76 -17.82 -0.65
CA LYS A 163 -5.79 -18.44 0.17
C LYS A 163 -5.29 -18.45 1.61
N ARG A 164 -6.04 -17.80 2.50
CA ARG A 164 -5.82 -17.87 3.95
C ARG A 164 -5.66 -19.35 4.31
N VAL A 165 -4.56 -19.70 4.97
CA VAL A 165 -4.33 -21.05 5.50
C VAL A 165 -5.52 -21.39 6.38
N LYS A 166 -6.42 -22.25 5.89
CA LYS A 166 -7.69 -22.55 6.56
C LYS A 166 -7.52 -23.58 7.69
N ASN A 167 -6.39 -24.30 7.69
CA ASN A 167 -6.04 -25.29 8.69
C ASN A 167 -4.72 -24.87 9.37
N TYR A 168 -4.83 -24.27 10.56
CA TYR A 168 -3.67 -23.86 11.37
C TYR A 168 -2.91 -25.07 11.94
N ASP A 169 -3.60 -26.20 12.13
CA ASP A 169 -3.05 -27.37 12.82
C ASP A 169 -2.07 -28.19 11.96
N ASN A 170 -2.02 -27.96 10.64
CA ASN A 170 -1.17 -28.74 9.74
C ASN A 170 -0.51 -27.87 8.65
N ALA A 171 -0.11 -26.66 9.02
CA ALA A 171 0.59 -25.73 8.14
C ALA A 171 2.08 -26.10 8.02
N THR A 172 2.39 -27.23 7.37
CA THR A 172 3.77 -27.64 7.05
C THR A 172 4.50 -26.59 6.22
N GLU A 173 3.79 -25.81 5.41
CA GLU A 173 4.35 -24.70 4.62
C GLU A 173 4.88 -23.53 5.47
N LEU A 174 4.40 -23.37 6.71
CA LEU A 174 4.90 -22.34 7.64
C LEU A 174 6.14 -22.81 8.42
N ARG A 175 6.40 -24.12 8.50
CA ARG A 175 7.56 -24.66 9.24
C ARG A 175 8.90 -24.16 8.71
N ALA A 176 9.00 -23.91 7.40
CA ALA A 176 10.21 -23.36 6.79
C ALA A 176 10.46 -21.88 7.14
N ASN A 177 9.43 -21.15 7.59
CA ASN A 177 9.53 -19.73 7.95
C ASN A 177 9.47 -19.47 9.47
N LEU A 178 9.18 -20.50 10.26
CA LEU A 178 9.25 -20.42 11.71
C LEU A 178 10.72 -20.47 12.12
N ARG A 179 11.15 -19.47 12.90
CA ARG A 179 12.49 -19.44 13.50
C ARG A 179 12.64 -20.70 14.35
N GLN A 180 13.47 -21.63 13.89
CA GLN A 180 13.76 -22.84 14.66
C GLN A 180 14.62 -22.45 15.84
N ARG A 181 14.21 -22.87 17.04
CA ARG A 181 15.06 -22.80 18.21
C ARG A 181 16.21 -23.78 17.97
N ALA A 182 17.45 -23.31 18.01
CA ALA A 182 18.60 -24.21 18.01
C ALA A 182 18.58 -24.92 19.38
N GLU A 183 18.17 -26.19 19.41
CA GLU A 183 18.04 -26.95 20.65
C GLU A 183 19.40 -27.49 21.12
N ASP A 184 20.35 -27.73 20.19
CA ASP A 184 21.66 -28.30 20.52
C ASP A 184 22.80 -27.44 19.96
N LEU A 185 23.21 -26.42 20.73
CA LEU A 185 24.31 -25.52 20.38
C LEU A 185 25.65 -26.28 20.27
N GLU A 186 25.83 -27.35 21.04
CA GLU A 186 27.05 -28.16 21.05
C GLU A 186 27.26 -28.94 19.75
N GLU A 187 26.19 -29.49 19.15
CA GLU A 187 26.28 -30.23 17.89
C GLU A 187 26.61 -29.30 16.70
N VAL A 188 26.11 -28.06 16.74
CA VAL A 188 26.38 -27.03 15.72
C VAL A 188 27.83 -26.55 15.76
N VAL A 189 28.44 -26.49 16.95
CA VAL A 189 29.82 -25.99 17.13
C VAL A 189 30.86 -27.06 16.78
N VAL A 190 30.56 -28.35 16.94
CA VAL A 190 31.51 -29.45 16.69
C VAL A 190 31.52 -29.91 15.22
N GLY A 191 30.48 -29.61 14.44
CA GLY A 191 30.41 -29.95 13.01
C GLY A 191 31.29 -29.07 12.10
N GLU A 192 31.38 -29.43 10.81
CA GLU A 192 32.13 -28.67 9.78
C GLU A 192 31.69 -27.19 9.64
N ARG A 193 30.48 -26.85 10.12
CA ARG A 193 29.95 -25.47 10.14
C ARG A 193 30.34 -24.67 11.41
N GLY A 194 31.05 -25.28 12.35
CA GLY A 194 31.40 -24.67 13.62
C GLY A 194 32.26 -23.41 13.45
N VAL A 195 33.22 -23.43 12.51
CA VAL A 195 34.11 -22.29 12.27
C VAL A 195 33.34 -21.08 11.73
N GLU A 196 32.49 -21.27 10.72
CA GLU A 196 31.64 -20.20 10.17
C GLU A 196 30.69 -19.62 11.22
N MET A 197 30.13 -20.47 12.09
CA MET A 197 29.24 -20.04 13.16
C MET A 197 29.99 -19.24 14.23
N VAL A 198 31.21 -19.63 14.58
CA VAL A 198 32.07 -18.89 15.51
C VAL A 198 32.43 -17.52 14.94
N GLU A 199 32.79 -17.44 13.65
CA GLU A 199 33.04 -16.14 13.00
C GLU A 199 31.80 -15.25 13.01
N GLN A 200 30.62 -15.80 12.69
CA GLN A 200 29.36 -15.06 12.77
C GLN A 200 29.03 -14.61 14.20
N LEU A 201 29.34 -15.43 15.20
CA LEU A 201 29.16 -15.08 16.61
C LEU A 201 30.06 -13.91 16.99
N VAL A 202 31.34 -13.94 16.61
CA VAL A 202 32.28 -12.84 16.88
C VAL A 202 31.79 -11.54 16.22
N LEU A 203 31.33 -11.61 14.96
CA LEU A 203 30.75 -10.45 14.27
C LEU A 203 29.48 -9.93 14.95
N ALA A 204 28.63 -10.83 15.42
CA ALA A 204 27.40 -10.48 16.13
C ALA A 204 27.70 -9.82 17.48
N VAL A 205 28.62 -10.37 18.27
CA VAL A 205 29.08 -9.79 19.54
C VAL A 205 29.67 -8.41 19.31
N GLY A 206 30.58 -8.25 18.34
CA GLY A 206 31.17 -6.94 18.03
C GLY A 206 30.15 -5.93 17.48
N LYS A 207 29.02 -6.37 16.92
CA LYS A 207 27.90 -5.47 16.56
C LYS A 207 27.09 -5.07 17.79
N VAL A 208 26.86 -5.98 18.73
CA VAL A 208 26.16 -5.68 19.98
C VAL A 208 26.99 -4.70 20.82
N GLU A 209 28.29 -4.96 20.99
CA GLU A 209 29.18 -4.08 21.77
C GLU A 209 29.21 -2.66 21.22
N ARG A 210 29.33 -2.49 19.89
CA ARG A 210 29.30 -1.16 19.25
C ARG A 210 28.00 -0.40 19.44
N ASN A 211 26.88 -1.11 19.54
CA ASN A 211 25.56 -0.49 19.69
C ASN A 211 25.03 -0.55 21.14
N PHE A 212 25.80 -1.11 22.07
CA PHE A 212 25.35 -1.35 23.43
C PHE A 212 24.91 -0.05 24.11
N TRP A 213 25.76 0.96 24.06
CA TRP A 213 25.49 2.26 24.68
C TRP A 213 24.36 3.03 24.01
N ILE A 214 24.15 2.83 22.71
CA ILE A 214 22.99 3.40 21.98
C ILE A 214 21.70 2.79 22.53
N LEU A 215 21.65 1.46 22.73
CA LEU A 215 20.48 0.80 23.31
C LEU A 215 20.22 1.24 24.76
N VAL A 216 21.29 1.43 25.54
CA VAL A 216 21.18 1.97 26.91
C VAL A 216 20.64 3.40 26.90
N ALA A 217 21.12 4.25 25.98
CA ALA A 217 20.63 5.61 25.80
C ALA A 217 19.14 5.64 25.42
N ASP A 218 18.72 4.81 24.45
CA ASP A 218 17.32 4.69 24.02
C ASP A 218 16.40 4.25 25.19
N GLU A 219 16.84 3.30 26.01
CA GLU A 219 16.03 2.81 27.14
C GLU A 219 15.98 3.83 28.29
N LEU A 220 17.06 4.59 28.51
CA LEU A 220 17.06 5.73 29.41
C LEU A 220 16.16 6.87 28.91
N GLU A 221 16.14 7.14 27.60
CA GLU A 221 15.25 8.12 27.00
C GLU A 221 13.78 7.72 27.20
N ARG A 222 13.44 6.45 26.98
CA ARG A 222 12.07 5.94 27.20
C ARG A 222 11.60 6.09 28.63
N SER A 223 12.48 5.84 29.60
CA SER A 223 12.14 5.87 31.02
C SER A 223 12.12 7.28 31.61
N THR A 224 12.99 8.18 31.13
CA THR A 224 13.18 9.52 31.71
C THR A 224 12.67 10.66 30.83
N THR A 225 12.30 10.39 29.56
CA THR A 225 11.90 11.36 28.52
C THR A 225 12.98 12.40 28.16
N ARG A 226 14.24 12.10 28.44
CA ARG A 226 15.39 12.96 28.12
C ARG A 226 16.35 12.25 27.18
N LEU A 227 16.88 12.97 26.20
CA LEU A 227 17.89 12.47 25.28
C LEU A 227 19.26 12.49 25.96
N TYR A 228 20.00 11.38 25.86
CA TYR A 228 21.36 11.24 26.40
C TYR A 228 22.34 10.87 25.30
N ASP A 229 23.58 11.35 25.40
CA ASP A 229 24.66 10.91 24.52
C ASP A 229 25.18 9.55 24.99
N PRO A 230 25.20 8.51 24.12
CA PRO A 230 25.72 7.19 24.47
C PRO A 230 27.19 7.22 24.94
N GLU A 231 28.03 8.13 24.43
CA GLU A 231 29.45 8.20 24.83
C GLU A 231 29.61 8.72 26.26
N GLU A 232 28.79 9.71 26.66
CA GLU A 232 28.79 10.25 28.02
C GLU A 232 28.29 9.22 29.04
N LEU A 233 27.24 8.46 28.68
CA LEU A 233 26.72 7.36 29.51
C LEU A 233 27.77 6.26 29.70
N ALA A 234 28.50 5.92 28.64
CA ALA A 234 29.59 4.97 28.70
C ALA A 234 30.70 5.46 29.64
N ALA A 235 31.17 6.71 29.48
CA ALA A 235 32.20 7.29 30.32
C ALA A 235 31.79 7.35 31.80
N LEU A 236 30.54 7.72 32.07
CA LEU A 236 29.98 7.76 33.41
C LEU A 236 29.93 6.37 34.05
N TYR A 237 29.46 5.36 33.32
CA TYR A 237 29.41 3.98 33.84
C TYR A 237 30.79 3.43 34.17
N HIS A 238 31.81 3.66 33.33
CA HIS A 238 33.17 3.18 33.59
C HIS A 238 33.90 3.98 34.67
N SER A 239 33.37 5.14 35.07
CA SER A 239 33.93 5.95 36.17
C SER A 239 33.45 5.52 37.55
N ILE A 240 32.38 4.71 37.62
CA ILE A 240 31.78 4.17 38.85
C ILE A 240 32.48 2.85 39.23
#